data_AF-A0A7C7K5K7-F1
#
_entry.id   AF-A0A7C7K5K7-F1
#
_cell.length_a   1.000
_cell.length_b   1.000
_cell.length_c   1.000
_cell.angle_alpha   90.00
_cell.angle_beta   90.00
_cell.angle_gamma   90.00
#
_symmetry.space_group_name_H-M   'P 1'
#
loop_
_entity.id
_entity.type
_entity.pdbx_description
1 polymer ?
#
loop_
_entity_poly.entity_id
_entity_poly.type
_entity_poly.pdbx_seq_one_letter_code
_entity_poly.pdbx_strand_id
1 'polypeptide(L)'
;FDLDNSGLDLSYDRMVEAYKKAFKRCGIETVVVDADSGAIGGKDSKEFILITESGEDTIVLCDSCDYAANDEKAEFERLSNPMESPAAMERVDTPGIKTIDQLSDYMGVGNHKTIKAVFYLADSEIIFVAIRGDLEVNEVKLKNCLGVTELRLATPEEVSEAGFVSGSASPVGVEGFRVISDHSMRLGYNLIAGANREGYHLKNVNFPRDFKSDIESDIALAEEGHHCPTCDGTLETFRGIEIGHVFKLGISYSESLDASYSDRDGASKRIVMGCYGIGIGRILSGAVEQLSDHKGIVFPKNISPYDVLIVGLNTDRDTVSKSASDLYENLSNNGFEVLYDDRDESAGVKFNDADLLGIPVRVVVSNRNLQQGSVEIKSRTSEKGIMVSIDKACTEINSLLESIG
;
A
#
# COMPACT_ATOMS: atom_id res chain seq x y z
N PHE A 1 21.07 -13.07 11.58
CA PHE A 1 20.35 -12.77 12.82
C PHE A 1 21.14 -11.74 13.59
N ASP A 2 20.47 -10.96 14.42
CA ASP A 2 21.08 -9.89 15.18
C ASP A 2 21.22 -10.30 16.65
N LEU A 3 22.23 -9.76 17.32
CA LEU A 3 22.54 -10.10 18.72
C LEU A 3 21.58 -9.39 19.70
N ASP A 4 21.07 -8.23 19.29
CA ASP A 4 20.19 -7.37 20.06
C ASP A 4 19.31 -6.52 19.12
N ASN A 5 18.38 -5.77 19.71
CA ASN A 5 17.48 -4.91 18.96
C ASN A 5 18.22 -3.78 18.21
N SER A 6 19.34 -3.29 18.74
CA SER A 6 20.14 -2.25 18.05
C SER A 6 20.76 -2.79 16.76
N GLY A 7 21.22 -4.04 16.77
CA GLY A 7 21.66 -4.75 15.58
C GLY A 7 20.53 -4.93 14.56
N LEU A 8 19.34 -5.31 15.06
CA LEU A 8 18.14 -5.43 14.22
C LEU A 8 17.78 -4.10 13.56
N ASP A 9 17.80 -2.99 14.30
CA ASP A 9 17.50 -1.65 13.74
C ASP A 9 18.47 -1.30 12.60
N LEU A 10 19.77 -1.56 12.78
CA LEU A 10 20.77 -1.31 11.74
C LEU A 10 20.56 -2.21 10.50
N SER A 11 20.26 -3.49 10.71
CA SER A 11 19.97 -4.43 9.63
C SER A 11 18.70 -4.05 8.88
N TYR A 12 17.67 -3.62 9.61
CA TYR A 12 16.39 -3.14 9.08
C TYR A 12 16.58 -1.90 8.19
N ASP A 13 17.26 -0.87 8.68
CA ASP A 13 17.51 0.37 7.92
C ASP A 13 18.32 0.10 6.65
N ARG A 14 19.31 -0.80 6.73
CA ARG A 14 20.07 -1.23 5.55
C ARG A 14 19.20 -1.91 4.50
N MET A 15 18.24 -2.72 4.93
CA MET A 15 17.32 -3.41 4.03
C MET A 15 16.32 -2.43 3.41
N VAL A 16 15.80 -1.47 4.18
CA VAL A 16 14.96 -0.38 3.65
C VAL A 16 15.70 0.37 2.53
N GLU A 17 16.94 0.78 2.77
CA GLU A 17 17.75 1.50 1.77
C GLU A 17 18.14 0.63 0.58
N ALA A 18 18.37 -0.67 0.79
CA ALA A 18 18.62 -1.62 -0.31
C ALA A 18 17.38 -1.76 -1.20
N TYR A 19 16.18 -1.81 -0.63
CA TYR A 19 14.92 -1.95 -1.37
C TYR A 19 14.63 -0.69 -2.19
N LYS A 20 14.75 0.50 -1.59
CA LYS A 20 14.64 1.78 -2.33
C LYS A 20 15.57 1.81 -3.54
N LYS A 21 16.83 1.39 -3.39
CA LYS A 21 17.80 1.32 -4.49
C LYS A 21 17.44 0.25 -5.52
N ALA A 22 16.93 -0.90 -5.10
CA ALA A 22 16.52 -1.98 -5.99
C ALA A 22 15.35 -1.53 -6.88
N PHE A 23 14.27 -0.98 -6.30
CA PHE A 23 13.12 -0.49 -7.06
C PHE A 23 13.48 0.67 -7.97
N LYS A 24 14.26 1.65 -7.47
CA LYS A 24 14.77 2.74 -8.30
C LYS A 24 15.59 2.24 -9.50
N ARG A 25 16.43 1.21 -9.32
CA ARG A 25 17.18 0.60 -10.44
C ARG A 25 16.26 -0.13 -11.42
N CYS A 26 15.10 -0.60 -10.98
CA CYS A 26 14.07 -1.16 -11.86
C CYS A 26 13.20 -0.08 -12.53
N GLY A 27 13.49 1.21 -12.33
CA GLY A 27 12.67 2.32 -12.83
C GLY A 27 11.30 2.44 -12.16
N ILE A 28 11.10 1.79 -11.02
CA ILE A 28 9.82 1.77 -10.30
C ILE A 28 9.88 2.79 -9.16
N GLU A 29 8.91 3.67 -9.12
CA GLU A 29 8.70 4.60 -8.02
C GLU A 29 7.81 3.96 -6.96
N THR A 30 8.28 3.97 -5.72
CA THR A 30 7.57 3.41 -4.56
C THR A 30 7.48 4.43 -3.45
N VAL A 31 6.39 4.35 -2.69
CA VAL A 31 6.24 5.03 -1.41
C VAL A 31 6.48 4.02 -0.30
N VAL A 32 7.27 4.40 0.70
CA VAL A 32 7.52 3.57 1.88
C VAL A 32 6.52 3.97 2.95
N VAL A 33 5.64 3.05 3.34
CA VAL A 33 4.57 3.31 4.29
C VAL A 33 4.76 2.48 5.55
N ASP A 34 4.41 3.03 6.72
CA ASP A 34 4.33 2.24 7.95
C ASP A 34 3.14 1.29 7.87
N ALA A 35 3.34 0.04 8.27
CA ALA A 35 2.36 -1.02 8.06
C ALA A 35 2.16 -1.86 9.31
N ASP A 36 1.04 -2.58 9.35
CA ASP A 36 0.77 -3.53 10.41
C ASP A 36 1.73 -4.72 10.34
N SER A 37 2.19 -5.20 11.50
CA SER A 37 3.05 -6.39 11.56
C SER A 37 2.25 -7.70 11.44
N GLY A 38 0.92 -7.62 11.55
CA GLY A 38 -0.01 -8.73 11.40
C GLY A 38 0.33 -9.94 12.25
N ALA A 39 -0.08 -11.11 11.73
CA ALA A 39 0.17 -12.41 12.37
C ALA A 39 1.64 -12.86 12.33
N ILE A 40 2.48 -12.23 11.50
CA ILE A 40 3.92 -12.49 11.44
C ILE A 40 4.58 -12.04 12.76
N GLY A 41 3.98 -11.05 13.43
CA GLY A 41 4.44 -10.53 14.71
C GLY A 41 5.63 -9.59 14.56
N GLY A 42 5.75 -8.65 15.49
CA GLY A 42 6.73 -7.59 15.42
C GLY A 42 6.19 -6.30 16.01
N LYS A 43 7.01 -5.25 15.98
CA LYS A 43 6.59 -3.90 16.42
C LYS A 43 6.59 -2.90 15.27
N ASP A 44 7.59 -2.99 14.40
CA ASP A 44 7.79 -2.06 13.29
C ASP A 44 7.83 -2.86 11.99
N SER A 45 7.03 -2.43 11.02
CA SER A 45 7.11 -2.93 9.66
C SER A 45 6.91 -1.78 8.66
N LYS A 46 7.50 -1.91 7.48
CA LYS A 46 7.35 -0.96 6.37
C LYS A 46 7.07 -1.71 5.09
N GLU A 47 6.05 -1.23 4.37
CA GLU A 47 5.69 -1.70 3.05
C GLU A 47 6.25 -0.75 1.99
N PHE A 48 6.56 -1.32 0.82
CA PHE A 48 6.97 -0.61 -0.38
C PHE A 48 5.82 -0.70 -1.37
N ILE A 49 5.10 0.41 -1.50
CA ILE A 49 3.87 0.50 -2.26
C ILE A 49 4.12 1.20 -3.58
N LEU A 50 3.73 0.54 -4.66
CA LEU A 50 3.65 1.13 -5.99
C LEU A 50 2.26 1.76 -6.14
N ILE A 51 2.19 3.09 -6.22
CA ILE A 51 0.90 3.80 -6.36
C ILE A 51 0.30 3.51 -7.75
N THR A 52 -0.90 2.96 -7.75
CA THR A 52 -1.72 2.70 -8.94
C THR A 52 -3.17 2.42 -8.55
N GLU A 53 -4.11 2.87 -9.36
CA GLU A 53 -5.56 2.64 -9.16
C GLU A 53 -5.95 1.16 -9.17
N SER A 54 -5.15 0.30 -9.83
CA SER A 54 -5.34 -1.16 -9.86
C SER A 54 -4.91 -1.86 -8.56
N GLY A 55 -4.35 -1.11 -7.61
CA GLY A 55 -3.85 -1.59 -6.34
C GLY A 55 -4.92 -2.14 -5.40
N GLU A 56 -4.54 -3.12 -4.58
CA GLU A 56 -5.39 -3.75 -3.57
C GLU A 56 -5.32 -3.02 -2.22
N ASP A 57 -4.18 -2.40 -1.92
CA ASP A 57 -3.91 -1.71 -0.67
C ASP A 57 -4.40 -0.25 -0.74
N THR A 58 -4.89 0.25 0.39
CA THR A 58 -5.13 1.69 0.58
C THR A 58 -4.03 2.24 1.47
N ILE A 59 -3.37 3.29 1.00
CA ILE A 59 -2.38 4.02 1.79
C ILE A 59 -2.88 5.43 2.10
N VAL A 60 -2.45 5.93 3.25
CA VAL A 60 -2.76 7.26 3.76
C VAL A 60 -1.47 8.07 3.80
N LEU A 61 -1.43 9.16 3.04
CA LEU A 61 -0.28 10.05 2.93
C LEU A 61 -0.65 11.45 3.44
N CYS A 62 0.30 12.19 3.98
CA CYS A 62 0.09 13.61 4.28
C CYS A 62 0.50 14.50 3.09
N ASP A 63 -0.29 15.52 2.83
CA ASP A 63 -0.01 16.54 1.80
C ASP A 63 1.18 17.48 2.12
N SER A 64 1.64 17.49 3.38
CA SER A 64 2.54 18.51 3.93
C SER A 64 3.80 17.96 4.59
N CYS A 65 3.88 16.65 4.88
CA CYS A 65 5.05 16.02 5.50
C CYS A 65 5.24 14.57 5.02
N ASP A 66 6.30 13.90 5.51
CA ASP A 66 6.64 12.51 5.12
C ASP A 66 5.78 11.43 5.81
N TYR A 67 4.65 11.80 6.43
CA TYR A 67 3.76 10.82 7.05
C TYR A 67 3.11 9.94 5.98
N ALA A 68 3.31 8.63 6.10
CA ALA A 68 2.83 7.64 5.16
C ALA A 68 2.58 6.32 5.88
N ALA A 69 1.36 5.80 5.81
CA ALA A 69 0.98 4.54 6.44
C ALA A 69 -0.04 3.77 5.59
N ASN A 70 -0.05 2.45 5.71
CA ASN A 70 -1.17 1.63 5.26
C ASN A 70 -2.42 2.00 6.10
N ASP A 71 -3.62 2.01 5.52
CA ASP A 71 -4.86 2.39 6.22
C ASP A 71 -5.13 1.52 7.46
N GLU A 72 -4.70 0.26 7.43
CA GLU A 72 -4.70 -0.68 8.55
C GLU A 72 -3.92 -0.17 9.77
N LYS A 73 -2.91 0.68 9.54
CA LYS A 73 -2.02 1.22 10.56
C LYS A 73 -2.15 2.73 10.78
N ALA A 74 -2.68 3.46 9.80
CA ALA A 74 -2.68 4.92 9.74
C ALA A 74 -3.38 5.56 10.95
N GLU A 75 -2.73 6.56 11.54
CA GLU A 75 -3.20 7.39 12.64
C GLU A 75 -3.58 8.77 12.12
N PHE A 76 -4.42 9.48 12.86
CA PHE A 76 -4.82 10.84 12.50
C PHE A 76 -5.15 11.65 13.75
N GLU A 77 -5.00 12.97 13.64
CA GLU A 77 -5.44 13.88 14.69
C GLU A 77 -6.97 13.98 14.69
N ARG A 78 -7.58 13.59 15.80
CA ARG A 78 -9.03 13.72 16.01
C ARG A 78 -9.34 15.09 16.61
N LEU A 79 -10.20 15.85 15.94
CA LEU A 79 -10.67 17.12 16.47
C LEU A 79 -11.58 16.92 17.69
N SER A 80 -11.35 17.71 18.73
CA SER A 80 -12.23 17.75 19.91
C SER A 80 -13.51 18.51 19.60
N ASN A 81 -14.62 18.03 20.16
CA ASN A 81 -15.88 18.76 20.18
C ASN A 81 -15.72 20.05 21.01
N PRO A 82 -16.54 21.08 20.73
CA PRO A 82 -16.59 22.27 21.56
C PRO A 82 -16.75 21.93 23.04
N MET A 83 -16.08 22.69 23.89
CA MET A 83 -16.10 22.46 25.33
C MET A 83 -17.50 22.75 25.89
N GLU A 84 -18.12 21.74 26.49
CA GLU A 84 -19.43 21.80 27.13
C GLU A 84 -19.34 21.28 28.57
N SER A 85 -20.26 21.71 29.43
CA SER A 85 -20.41 21.10 30.76
C SER A 85 -21.27 19.83 30.65
N PRO A 86 -20.91 18.72 31.34
CA PRO A 86 -21.74 17.52 31.37
C PRO A 86 -23.15 17.82 31.90
N ALA A 87 -24.17 17.52 31.09
CA ALA A 87 -25.58 17.63 31.44
C ALA A 87 -26.14 16.27 31.91
N ALA A 88 -27.31 16.29 32.54
CA ALA A 88 -27.99 15.06 32.96
C ALA A 88 -28.45 14.25 31.75
N MET A 89 -28.21 12.94 31.78
CA MET A 89 -28.63 12.02 30.73
C MET A 89 -30.15 11.99 30.62
N GLU A 90 -30.68 12.14 29.40
CA GLU A 90 -32.11 12.16 29.13
C GLU A 90 -32.47 11.21 27.98
N ARG A 91 -33.66 10.61 28.03
CA ARG A 91 -34.15 9.75 26.95
C ARG A 91 -34.92 10.59 25.93
N VAL A 92 -34.72 10.27 24.66
CA VAL A 92 -35.38 10.92 23.52
C VAL A 92 -36.08 9.88 22.65
N ASP A 93 -37.31 10.18 22.25
CA ASP A 93 -38.10 9.34 21.35
C ASP A 93 -37.62 9.55 19.91
N THR A 94 -37.24 8.45 19.26
CA THR A 94 -36.57 8.39 17.94
C THR A 94 -37.13 7.24 17.09
N PRO A 95 -38.46 7.18 16.87
CA PRO A 95 -39.09 6.06 16.18
C PRO A 95 -38.61 5.95 14.73
N GLY A 96 -38.14 4.77 14.34
CA GLY A 96 -37.72 4.47 12.97
C GLY A 96 -36.32 4.97 12.58
N ILE A 97 -35.58 5.61 13.50
CA ILE A 97 -34.20 6.04 13.29
C ILE A 97 -33.26 4.86 13.55
N LYS A 98 -32.40 4.54 12.57
CA LYS A 98 -31.48 3.38 12.65
C LYS A 98 -30.04 3.71 12.32
N THR A 99 -29.77 4.79 11.60
CA THR A 99 -28.40 5.17 11.20
C THR A 99 -27.93 6.43 11.94
N ILE A 100 -26.62 6.63 11.99
CA ILE A 100 -26.02 7.83 12.56
C ILE A 100 -26.50 9.09 11.83
N ASP A 101 -26.51 9.08 10.49
CA ASP A 101 -26.96 10.24 9.71
C ASP A 101 -28.42 10.62 10.02
N GLN A 102 -29.31 9.62 10.10
CA GLN A 102 -30.71 9.85 10.48
C GLN A 102 -30.84 10.44 11.90
N LEU A 103 -30.01 9.97 12.83
CA LEU A 103 -30.00 10.45 14.20
C LEU A 103 -29.50 11.90 14.29
N SER A 104 -28.40 12.19 13.59
CA SER A 104 -27.82 13.53 13.50
C SER A 104 -28.79 14.53 12.91
N ASP A 105 -29.43 14.19 11.78
CA ASP A 105 -30.44 15.03 11.14
C ASP A 105 -31.64 15.28 12.05
N TYR A 106 -32.15 14.23 12.71
CA TYR A 106 -33.28 14.35 13.62
C TYR A 106 -32.97 15.21 14.85
N MET A 107 -31.76 15.11 15.38
CA MET A 107 -31.32 15.82 16.58
C MET A 107 -30.75 17.22 16.27
N GLY A 108 -30.48 17.53 15.01
CA GLY A 108 -29.86 18.78 14.57
C GLY A 108 -28.42 18.95 15.06
N VAL A 109 -27.63 17.87 15.07
CA VAL A 109 -26.22 17.87 15.49
C VAL A 109 -25.35 17.19 14.44
N GLY A 110 -24.04 17.43 14.45
CA GLY A 110 -23.11 16.69 13.59
C GLY A 110 -22.85 15.25 14.08
N ASN A 111 -22.45 14.35 13.18
CA ASN A 111 -22.15 12.95 13.49
C ASN A 111 -21.11 12.80 14.63
N HIS A 112 -20.19 13.76 14.75
CA HIS A 112 -19.21 13.86 15.84
C HIS A 112 -19.81 14.03 17.26
N LYS A 113 -21.12 14.32 17.39
CA LYS A 113 -21.86 14.37 18.66
C LYS A 113 -22.61 13.08 18.97
N THR A 114 -22.43 12.03 18.17
CA THR A 114 -23.10 10.73 18.36
C THR A 114 -22.09 9.64 18.72
N ILE A 115 -22.55 8.58 19.36
CA ILE A 115 -21.80 7.34 19.63
C ILE A 115 -22.36 6.25 18.73
N LYS A 116 -21.50 5.69 17.89
CA LYS A 116 -21.75 4.49 17.10
C LYS A 116 -21.36 3.27 17.94
N ALA A 117 -22.28 2.33 18.00
CA ALA A 117 -22.13 1.03 18.64
C ALA A 117 -22.01 -0.04 17.57
N VAL A 118 -20.88 -0.75 17.53
CA VAL A 118 -20.62 -1.84 16.60
C VAL A 118 -20.37 -3.12 17.38
N PHE A 119 -20.90 -4.24 16.91
CA PHE A 119 -20.74 -5.54 17.56
C PHE A 119 -19.83 -6.40 16.71
N TYR A 120 -18.83 -6.98 17.36
CA TYR A 120 -17.89 -7.90 16.75
C TYR A 120 -17.93 -9.24 17.47
N LEU A 121 -17.75 -10.33 16.74
CA LEU A 121 -17.35 -11.61 17.31
C LEU A 121 -15.82 -11.67 17.26
N ALA A 122 -15.19 -11.66 18.44
CA ALA A 122 -13.76 -11.77 18.64
C ALA A 122 -13.46 -13.20 19.15
N ASP A 123 -12.87 -14.02 18.30
CA ASP A 123 -12.81 -15.49 18.41
C ASP A 123 -14.20 -16.12 18.64
N SER A 124 -14.66 -16.24 19.88
CA SER A 124 -15.98 -16.77 20.24
C SER A 124 -16.75 -15.90 21.23
N GLU A 125 -16.23 -14.70 21.52
CA GLU A 125 -16.82 -13.72 22.43
C GLU A 125 -17.44 -12.57 21.62
N ILE A 126 -18.71 -12.23 21.87
CA ILE A 126 -19.30 -11.02 21.32
C ILE A 126 -18.86 -9.82 22.15
N ILE A 127 -18.30 -8.81 21.48
CA ILE A 127 -17.79 -7.60 22.11
C ILE A 127 -18.55 -6.37 21.63
N PHE A 128 -18.56 -5.35 22.48
CA PHE A 128 -19.16 -4.07 22.21
C PHE A 128 -18.08 -3.06 21.84
N VAL A 129 -18.18 -2.42 20.68
CA VAL A 129 -17.27 -1.37 20.24
C VAL A 129 -17.98 -0.03 20.22
N ALA A 130 -17.45 0.94 20.97
CA ALA A 130 -17.97 2.30 21.06
C ALA A 130 -17.00 3.30 20.40
N ILE A 131 -17.47 3.98 19.36
CA ILE A 131 -16.69 4.96 18.58
C ILE A 131 -17.57 6.16 18.24
N ARG A 132 -16.96 7.31 17.95
CA ARG A 132 -17.71 8.51 17.54
C ARG A 132 -18.40 8.25 16.20
N GLY A 133 -19.61 8.79 16.01
CA GLY A 133 -20.45 8.37 14.90
C GLY A 133 -20.00 8.78 13.51
N ASP A 134 -19.12 9.78 13.42
CA ASP A 134 -18.42 10.23 12.22
C ASP A 134 -17.16 9.41 11.89
N LEU A 135 -16.81 8.41 12.70
CA LEU A 135 -15.63 7.57 12.48
C LEU A 135 -16.05 6.11 12.21
N GLU A 136 -15.24 5.41 11.43
CA GLU A 136 -15.37 3.98 11.20
C GLU A 136 -14.33 3.17 11.99
N VAL A 137 -14.69 1.93 12.30
CA VAL A 137 -13.82 1.00 13.03
C VAL A 137 -12.77 0.44 12.08
N ASN A 138 -11.49 0.56 12.45
CA ASN A 138 -10.40 -0.17 11.83
C ASN A 138 -10.30 -1.55 12.48
N GLU A 139 -10.68 -2.59 11.74
CA GLU A 139 -10.74 -3.97 12.23
C GLU A 139 -9.35 -4.54 12.53
N VAL A 140 -8.31 -4.11 11.82
CA VAL A 140 -6.93 -4.54 12.07
C VAL A 140 -6.43 -4.00 13.40
N LYS A 141 -6.61 -2.69 13.65
CA LYS A 141 -6.29 -2.09 14.95
C LYS A 141 -7.08 -2.73 16.09
N LEU A 142 -8.38 -2.95 15.89
CA LEU A 142 -9.24 -3.60 16.88
C LEU A 142 -8.75 -5.02 17.19
N LYS A 143 -8.44 -5.82 16.16
CA LYS A 143 -7.91 -7.18 16.31
C LYS A 143 -6.59 -7.20 17.09
N ASN A 144 -5.67 -6.30 16.74
CA ASN A 144 -4.37 -6.19 17.39
C ASN A 144 -4.48 -5.74 18.84
N CYS A 145 -5.39 -4.80 19.13
CA CYS A 145 -5.71 -4.35 20.47
C CYS A 145 -6.25 -5.48 21.35
N LEU A 146 -7.10 -6.34 20.78
CA LEU A 146 -7.70 -7.48 21.46
C LEU A 146 -6.76 -8.68 21.60
N GLY A 147 -5.77 -8.81 20.71
CA GLY A 147 -4.86 -9.95 20.65
C GLY A 147 -5.55 -11.25 20.23
N VAL A 148 -6.59 -11.15 19.39
CA VAL A 148 -7.44 -12.29 18.96
C VAL A 148 -7.04 -12.82 17.60
N THR A 149 -7.39 -14.08 17.33
CA THR A 149 -7.03 -14.75 16.07
C THR A 149 -8.04 -14.42 14.97
N GLU A 150 -9.32 -14.44 15.32
CA GLU A 150 -10.43 -14.13 14.43
C GLU A 150 -11.22 -12.93 14.94
N LEU A 151 -11.59 -12.05 14.02
CA LEU A 151 -12.45 -10.90 14.28
C LEU A 151 -13.38 -10.75 13.09
N ARG A 152 -14.69 -10.63 13.34
CA ARG A 152 -15.68 -10.31 12.32
C ARG A 152 -16.83 -9.52 12.90
N LEU A 153 -17.55 -8.79 12.07
CA LEU A 153 -18.84 -8.22 12.46
C LEU A 153 -19.79 -9.32 12.96
N ALA A 154 -20.52 -9.03 14.03
CA ALA A 154 -21.58 -9.88 14.52
C ALA A 154 -22.80 -9.78 13.59
N THR A 155 -23.49 -10.89 13.34
CA THR A 155 -24.71 -10.86 12.52
C THR A 155 -25.87 -10.24 13.31
N PRO A 156 -26.92 -9.74 12.63
CA PRO A 156 -28.11 -9.23 13.31
C PRO A 156 -28.75 -10.23 14.29
N GLU A 157 -28.70 -11.53 13.97
CA GLU A 157 -29.20 -12.60 14.83
C GLU A 157 -28.37 -12.71 16.12
N GLU A 158 -27.04 -12.73 16.02
CA GLU A 158 -26.13 -12.79 17.17
C GLU A 158 -26.30 -11.56 18.09
N VAL A 159 -26.46 -10.38 17.49
CA VAL A 159 -26.72 -9.13 18.24
C VAL A 159 -28.08 -9.18 18.96
N SER A 160 -29.11 -9.72 18.30
CA SER A 160 -30.44 -9.89 18.91
C SER A 160 -30.43 -10.95 20.02
N GLU A 161 -29.70 -12.05 19.85
CA GLU A 161 -29.54 -13.10 20.87
C GLU A 161 -28.78 -12.58 22.09
N ALA A 162 -27.84 -11.67 21.89
CA ALA A 162 -27.16 -10.92 22.95
C ALA A 162 -28.08 -9.87 23.64
N GLY A 163 -29.31 -9.66 23.16
CA GLY A 163 -30.30 -8.78 23.77
C GLY A 163 -30.26 -7.33 23.29
N PHE A 164 -29.58 -7.05 22.17
CA PHE A 164 -29.45 -5.69 21.63
C PHE A 164 -30.31 -5.45 20.41
N VAL A 165 -30.70 -4.19 20.21
CA VAL A 165 -31.45 -3.73 19.04
C VAL A 165 -30.51 -2.91 18.17
N SER A 166 -30.20 -3.43 16.99
CA SER A 166 -29.39 -2.71 15.99
C SER A 166 -30.01 -1.35 15.65
N GLY A 167 -29.17 -0.31 15.56
CA GLY A 167 -29.61 1.08 15.37
C GLY A 167 -30.11 1.80 16.63
N SER A 168 -30.18 1.14 17.79
CA SER A 168 -30.50 1.77 19.07
C SER A 168 -29.66 1.22 20.23
N ALA A 169 -28.53 0.57 19.94
CA ALA A 169 -27.62 0.01 20.92
C ALA A 169 -26.59 1.04 21.43
N SER A 170 -26.16 0.88 22.68
CA SER A 170 -25.03 1.61 23.26
C SER A 170 -24.44 0.84 24.46
N PRO A 171 -23.22 1.16 24.93
CA PRO A 171 -22.65 0.51 26.11
C PRO A 171 -23.29 0.98 27.43
N VAL A 172 -24.28 1.88 27.39
CA VAL A 172 -24.89 2.46 28.60
C VAL A 172 -25.79 1.44 29.29
N GLY A 173 -25.48 1.16 30.57
CA GLY A 173 -26.26 0.23 31.39
C GLY A 173 -26.14 -1.23 30.95
N VAL A 174 -25.13 -1.57 30.15
CA VAL A 174 -24.84 -2.93 29.69
C VAL A 174 -23.92 -3.61 30.71
N GLU A 175 -24.31 -4.81 31.15
CA GLU A 175 -23.49 -5.66 32.03
C GLU A 175 -23.20 -7.00 31.35
N GLY A 176 -22.04 -7.59 31.62
CA GLY A 176 -21.67 -8.92 31.11
C GLY A 176 -21.11 -8.94 29.69
N PHE A 177 -20.83 -7.78 29.10
CA PHE A 177 -20.17 -7.66 27.80
C PHE A 177 -18.88 -6.87 27.95
N ARG A 178 -17.85 -7.27 27.20
CA ARG A 178 -16.60 -6.54 27.10
C ARG A 178 -16.80 -5.33 26.18
N VAL A 179 -16.48 -4.14 26.68
CA VAL A 179 -16.62 -2.87 25.98
C VAL A 179 -15.25 -2.34 25.59
N ILE A 180 -15.06 -2.08 24.29
CA ILE A 180 -13.85 -1.50 23.71
C ILE A 180 -14.25 -0.13 23.18
N SER A 181 -13.53 0.92 23.57
CA SER A 181 -13.83 2.28 23.15
C SER A 181 -12.67 2.88 22.38
N ASP A 182 -12.99 3.61 21.31
CA ASP A 182 -12.01 4.48 20.66
C ASP A 182 -11.67 5.68 21.56
N HIS A 183 -10.45 6.21 21.43
CA HIS A 183 -10.04 7.45 22.11
C HIS A 183 -10.97 8.65 21.83
N SER A 184 -11.71 8.63 20.71
CA SER A 184 -12.74 9.63 20.39
C SER A 184 -13.84 9.77 21.44
N MET A 185 -14.07 8.78 22.30
CA MET A 185 -15.01 8.88 23.42
C MET A 185 -14.61 9.93 24.46
N ARG A 186 -13.34 10.35 24.49
CA ARG A 186 -12.85 11.43 25.36
C ARG A 186 -12.93 12.81 24.73
N LEU A 187 -13.26 12.89 23.44
CA LEU A 187 -13.17 14.12 22.65
C LEU A 187 -14.46 14.94 22.66
N GLY A 188 -15.37 14.68 23.60
CA GLY A 188 -16.57 15.48 23.74
C GLY A 188 -17.40 15.11 24.94
N TYR A 189 -18.24 16.05 25.34
CA TYR A 189 -19.29 15.84 26.33
C TYR A 189 -20.65 15.80 25.65
N ASN A 190 -21.61 15.25 26.38
CA ASN A 190 -23.03 15.24 26.02
C ASN A 190 -23.30 14.60 24.65
N LEU A 191 -22.73 13.42 24.40
CA LEU A 191 -22.95 12.67 23.19
C LEU A 191 -24.35 12.05 23.15
N ILE A 192 -24.78 11.63 21.97
CA ILE A 192 -26.05 10.95 21.74
C ILE A 192 -25.77 9.49 21.42
N ALA A 193 -26.40 8.56 22.12
CA ALA A 193 -26.21 7.12 21.92
C ALA A 193 -27.55 6.39 21.89
N GLY A 194 -27.57 5.14 21.41
CA GLY A 194 -28.75 4.29 21.51
C GLY A 194 -29.20 4.06 22.97
N ALA A 195 -30.49 3.87 23.22
CA ALA A 195 -31.01 3.62 24.57
C ALA A 195 -31.13 2.12 24.94
N ASN A 196 -30.54 1.22 24.15
CA ASN A 196 -30.72 -0.23 24.22
C ASN A 196 -32.20 -0.66 24.13
N ARG A 197 -33.01 0.16 23.43
CA ARG A 197 -34.44 -0.06 23.25
C ARG A 197 -34.88 0.55 21.92
N GLU A 198 -35.62 -0.22 21.13
CA GLU A 198 -36.13 0.23 19.82
C GLU A 198 -36.91 1.54 19.92
N GLY A 199 -36.56 2.50 19.05
CA GLY A 199 -37.22 3.79 18.94
C GLY A 199 -36.84 4.80 20.03
N TYR A 200 -35.79 4.54 20.80
CA TYR A 200 -35.28 5.47 21.82
C TYR A 200 -33.77 5.64 21.73
N HIS A 201 -33.33 6.87 21.96
CA HIS A 201 -31.92 7.24 22.15
C HIS A 201 -31.74 7.95 23.48
N LEU A 202 -30.50 8.07 23.92
CA LEU A 202 -30.07 8.81 25.09
C LEU A 202 -29.28 10.02 24.61
N LYS A 203 -29.63 11.18 25.16
CA LYS A 203 -28.87 12.43 24.98
C LYS A 203 -28.11 12.71 26.27
N ASN A 204 -27.04 13.49 26.14
CA ASN A 204 -26.15 13.87 27.21
C ASN A 204 -25.41 12.68 27.82
N VAL A 205 -25.05 11.69 26.99
CA VAL A 205 -24.20 10.56 27.38
C VAL A 205 -22.76 11.06 27.51
N ASN A 206 -22.11 10.74 28.63
CA ASN A 206 -20.77 11.21 28.96
C ASN A 206 -19.91 10.01 29.39
N PHE A 207 -18.82 9.76 28.68
CA PHE A 207 -17.78 8.82 29.11
C PHE A 207 -16.80 9.52 30.07
N PRO A 208 -16.40 8.89 31.20
CA PRO A 208 -16.74 7.55 31.70
C PRO A 208 -17.90 7.56 32.74
N ARG A 209 -18.73 8.61 32.79
CA ARG A 209 -19.81 8.73 33.78
C ARG A 209 -20.92 7.69 33.57
N ASP A 210 -21.38 7.55 32.32
CA ASP A 210 -22.59 6.79 31.99
C ASP A 210 -22.30 5.35 31.51
N PHE A 211 -21.07 5.08 31.07
CA PHE A 211 -20.59 3.73 30.76
C PHE A 211 -19.09 3.64 30.99
N LYS A 212 -18.58 2.41 31.08
CA LYS A 212 -17.15 2.11 31.24
C LYS A 212 -16.65 1.32 30.03
N SER A 213 -15.35 1.40 29.80
CA SER A 213 -14.64 0.62 28.80
C SER A 213 -13.65 -0.30 29.48
N ASP A 214 -13.58 -1.54 29.04
CA ASP A 214 -12.56 -2.51 29.47
C ASP A 214 -11.22 -2.22 28.81
N ILE A 215 -11.26 -1.81 27.53
CA ILE A 215 -10.09 -1.33 26.79
C ILE A 215 -10.40 -0.01 26.12
N GLU A 216 -9.46 0.91 26.14
CA GLU A 216 -9.50 2.15 25.37
C GLU A 216 -8.26 2.20 24.48
N SER A 217 -8.44 2.33 23.17
CA SER A 217 -7.34 2.29 22.20
C SER A 217 -7.69 3.08 20.93
N ASP A 218 -6.70 3.32 20.07
CA ASP A 218 -6.97 3.78 18.71
C ASP A 218 -7.51 2.60 17.89
N ILE A 219 -8.78 2.67 17.55
CA ILE A 219 -9.47 1.68 16.70
C ILE A 219 -10.19 2.36 15.55
N ALA A 220 -9.89 3.63 15.27
CA ALA A 220 -10.53 4.38 14.19
C ALA A 220 -9.72 4.24 12.89
N LEU A 221 -10.44 4.12 11.78
CA LEU A 221 -9.87 4.17 10.44
C LEU A 221 -9.54 5.62 10.09
N ALA A 222 -8.34 5.86 9.56
CA ALA A 222 -7.99 7.16 9.00
C ALA A 222 -8.59 7.27 7.59
N GLU A 223 -9.19 8.42 7.27
CA GLU A 223 -9.84 8.67 6.00
C GLU A 223 -9.30 9.96 5.38
N GLU A 224 -9.56 10.14 4.08
CA GLU A 224 -9.24 11.37 3.36
C GLU A 224 -9.90 12.57 4.05
N GLY A 225 -9.13 13.66 4.20
CA GLY A 225 -9.59 14.88 4.86
C GLY A 225 -9.35 14.93 6.37
N HIS A 226 -8.92 13.83 7.01
CA HIS A 226 -8.46 13.88 8.40
C HIS A 226 -7.15 14.66 8.55
N HIS A 227 -6.91 15.23 9.73
CA HIS A 227 -5.68 15.97 10.02
C HIS A 227 -4.51 15.01 10.28
N CYS A 228 -3.33 15.38 9.77
CA CYS A 228 -2.11 14.61 9.98
C CYS A 228 -1.75 14.52 11.47
N PRO A 229 -1.32 13.35 11.98
CA PRO A 229 -0.95 13.22 13.39
C PRO A 229 0.40 13.88 13.74
N THR A 230 1.15 14.38 12.76
CA THR A 230 2.52 14.90 12.94
C THR A 230 2.72 16.35 12.52
N CYS A 231 1.78 16.93 11.78
CA CYS A 231 1.86 18.31 11.28
C CYS A 231 0.46 18.87 11.01
N ASP A 232 0.37 20.14 10.62
CA ASP A 232 -0.90 20.83 10.33
C ASP A 232 -1.50 20.49 8.94
N GLY A 233 -0.96 19.48 8.26
CA GLY A 233 -1.40 19.03 6.94
C GLY A 233 -2.65 18.14 6.98
N THR A 234 -3.15 17.80 5.80
CA THR A 234 -4.31 16.92 5.63
C THR A 234 -3.87 15.56 5.07
N LEU A 235 -4.62 14.52 5.43
CA LEU A 235 -4.41 13.16 4.93
C LEU A 235 -5.17 12.94 3.63
N GLU A 236 -4.49 12.31 2.67
CA GLU A 236 -5.01 11.87 1.38
C GLU A 236 -4.88 10.35 1.25
N THR A 237 -5.83 9.71 0.59
CA THR A 237 -5.83 8.26 0.38
C THR A 237 -5.47 7.90 -1.06
N PHE A 238 -4.61 6.91 -1.23
CA PHE A 238 -4.20 6.39 -2.55
C PHE A 238 -4.34 4.88 -2.60
N ARG A 239 -4.51 4.34 -3.80
CA ARG A 239 -4.45 2.90 -4.06
C ARG A 239 -3.05 2.50 -4.50
N GLY A 240 -2.62 1.30 -4.11
CA GLY A 240 -1.32 0.80 -4.52
C GLY A 240 -1.15 -0.71 -4.41
N ILE A 241 -0.07 -1.19 -5.01
CA ILE A 241 0.34 -2.59 -4.98
C ILE A 241 1.55 -2.69 -4.06
N GLU A 242 1.45 -3.48 -3.00
CA GLU A 242 2.60 -3.89 -2.21
C GLU A 242 3.56 -4.77 -3.01
N ILE A 243 4.80 -4.29 -3.22
CA ILE A 243 5.84 -5.00 -3.95
C ILE A 243 7.03 -5.42 -3.07
N GLY A 244 7.04 -5.01 -1.81
CA GLY A 244 7.95 -5.53 -0.81
C GLY A 244 7.60 -5.08 0.61
N HIS A 245 8.06 -5.85 1.59
CA HIS A 245 7.75 -5.63 3.01
C HIS A 245 8.96 -6.00 3.86
N VAL A 246 9.27 -5.15 4.84
CA VAL A 246 10.32 -5.38 5.83
C VAL A 246 9.73 -5.39 7.24
N PHE A 247 10.16 -6.34 8.07
CA PHE A 247 9.62 -6.54 9.42
C PHE A 247 10.70 -6.66 10.48
N LYS A 248 10.46 -6.06 11.65
CA LYS A 248 11.18 -6.34 12.89
C LYS A 248 10.42 -7.37 13.73
N LEU A 249 10.83 -8.64 13.60
CA LEU A 249 10.16 -9.78 14.27
C LEU A 249 10.52 -9.90 15.76
N GLY A 250 11.64 -9.32 16.17
CA GLY A 250 12.15 -9.46 17.53
C GLY A 250 12.51 -10.91 17.84
N ILE A 251 11.94 -11.46 18.90
CA ILE A 251 12.25 -12.82 19.39
C ILE A 251 11.10 -13.82 19.23
N SER A 252 9.96 -13.42 18.64
CA SER A 252 8.75 -14.26 18.58
C SER A 252 9.02 -15.66 18.01
N TYR A 253 9.74 -15.73 16.89
CA TYR A 253 10.10 -17.02 16.28
C TYR A 253 11.19 -17.76 17.05
N SER A 254 12.21 -17.06 17.54
CA SER A 254 13.31 -17.70 18.26
C SER A 254 12.90 -18.25 19.62
N GLU A 255 11.89 -17.66 20.26
CA GLU A 255 11.23 -18.23 21.44
C GLU A 255 10.44 -19.49 21.08
N SER A 256 9.58 -19.43 20.06
CA SER A 256 8.72 -20.57 19.67
C SER A 256 9.51 -21.79 19.19
N LEU A 257 10.65 -21.57 18.52
CA LEU A 257 11.51 -22.61 17.95
C LEU A 257 12.69 -23.00 18.85
N ASP A 258 12.76 -22.43 20.06
CA ASP A 258 13.88 -22.60 20.99
C ASP A 258 15.27 -22.29 20.37
N ALA A 259 15.35 -21.25 19.54
CA ALA A 259 16.58 -20.83 18.88
C ALA A 259 17.36 -19.82 19.75
N SER A 260 18.58 -20.19 20.16
CA SER A 260 19.43 -19.37 21.03
C SER A 260 20.89 -19.35 20.58
N TYR A 261 21.66 -18.38 21.05
CA TYR A 261 23.11 -18.30 20.87
C TYR A 261 23.80 -17.98 22.21
N SER A 262 25.09 -18.34 22.33
CA SER A 262 25.91 -17.93 23.48
C SER A 262 26.54 -16.56 23.19
N ASP A 263 26.32 -15.61 24.09
CA ASP A 263 26.94 -14.29 24.00
C ASP A 263 28.40 -14.28 24.45
N ARG A 264 29.02 -13.09 24.48
CA ARG A 264 30.43 -12.92 24.84
C ARG A 264 30.75 -13.34 26.28
N ASP A 265 29.75 -13.32 27.17
CA ASP A 265 29.88 -13.71 28.57
C ASP A 265 29.49 -15.19 28.79
N GLY A 266 29.14 -15.90 27.71
CA GLY A 266 28.70 -17.30 27.73
C GLY A 266 27.24 -17.49 28.11
N ALA A 267 26.47 -16.40 28.25
CA ALA A 267 25.05 -16.48 28.56
C ALA A 267 24.25 -16.88 27.31
N SER A 268 23.25 -17.76 27.49
CA SER A 268 22.32 -18.11 26.41
C SER A 268 21.32 -16.98 26.21
N LYS A 269 21.23 -16.46 24.98
CA LYS A 269 20.31 -15.41 24.57
C LYS A 269 19.46 -15.85 23.38
N ARG A 270 18.23 -15.34 23.31
CA ARG A 270 17.34 -15.54 22.16
C ARG A 270 17.86 -14.76 20.96
N ILE A 271 17.71 -15.36 19.79
CA ILE A 271 18.11 -14.75 18.53
C ILE A 271 17.12 -13.64 18.17
N VAL A 272 17.62 -12.43 17.87
CA VAL A 272 16.78 -11.33 17.38
C VAL A 272 16.70 -11.40 15.85
N MET A 273 15.49 -11.29 15.31
CA MET A 273 15.18 -11.57 13.91
C MET A 273 14.47 -10.39 13.22
N GLY A 274 14.80 -10.21 11.95
CA GLY A 274 14.01 -9.46 10.98
C GLY A 274 13.79 -10.32 9.74
N CYS A 275 12.73 -10.03 8.99
CA CYS A 275 12.51 -10.66 7.69
C CYS A 275 12.17 -9.59 6.65
N TYR A 276 12.52 -9.89 5.40
CA TYR A 276 12.51 -8.92 4.32
C TYR A 276 12.09 -9.66 3.04
N GLY A 277 10.95 -9.28 2.45
CA GLY A 277 10.40 -9.90 1.25
C GLY A 277 10.25 -8.92 0.11
N ILE A 278 10.59 -9.35 -1.11
CA ILE A 278 10.26 -8.65 -2.37
C ILE A 278 9.45 -9.59 -3.24
N GLY A 279 8.32 -9.11 -3.76
CA GLY A 279 7.55 -9.82 -4.77
C GLY A 279 8.21 -9.72 -6.14
N ILE A 280 9.18 -10.59 -6.45
CA ILE A 280 9.93 -10.53 -7.72
C ILE A 280 9.00 -10.55 -8.95
N GLY A 281 7.94 -11.37 -8.94
CA GLY A 281 6.94 -11.37 -10.02
C GLY A 281 6.08 -10.11 -10.07
N ARG A 282 5.85 -9.47 -8.92
CA ARG A 282 5.11 -8.19 -8.83
C ARG A 282 5.93 -7.02 -9.37
N ILE A 283 7.27 -7.08 -9.36
CA ILE A 283 8.13 -6.05 -9.98
C ILE A 283 7.81 -5.91 -11.47
N LEU A 284 7.70 -7.02 -12.21
CA LEU A 284 7.38 -6.96 -13.64
C LEU A 284 6.00 -6.37 -13.89
N SER A 285 5.00 -6.79 -13.11
CA SER A 285 3.64 -6.27 -13.22
C SER A 285 3.59 -4.78 -12.88
N GLY A 286 4.28 -4.37 -11.82
CA GLY A 286 4.43 -2.98 -11.41
C GLY A 286 5.14 -2.11 -12.44
N ALA A 287 6.20 -2.63 -13.06
CA ALA A 287 6.86 -1.96 -14.17
C ALA A 287 5.91 -1.76 -15.35
N VAL A 288 5.07 -2.74 -15.69
CA VAL A 288 4.08 -2.57 -16.78
C VAL A 288 3.02 -1.54 -16.43
N GLU A 289 2.54 -1.52 -15.18
CA GLU A 289 1.55 -0.55 -14.71
C GLU A 289 2.07 0.90 -14.75
N GLN A 290 3.29 1.16 -14.23
CA GLN A 290 3.86 2.51 -14.22
C GLN A 290 4.54 2.90 -15.54
N LEU A 291 5.13 1.94 -16.25
CA LEU A 291 6.02 2.17 -17.39
C LEU A 291 5.41 1.58 -18.65
N SER A 292 4.25 2.09 -19.04
CA SER A 292 3.60 1.79 -20.31
C SER A 292 3.00 3.04 -20.94
N ASP A 293 2.80 2.96 -22.25
CA ASP A 293 2.03 3.93 -23.02
C ASP A 293 0.91 3.23 -23.80
N HIS A 294 0.14 4.00 -24.57
CA HIS A 294 -0.94 3.48 -25.41
C HIS A 294 -0.48 2.47 -26.49
N LYS A 295 0.83 2.28 -26.70
CA LYS A 295 1.40 1.33 -27.66
C LYS A 295 2.02 0.09 -27.01
N GLY A 296 2.26 0.09 -25.70
CA GLY A 296 2.79 -1.05 -24.98
C GLY A 296 3.76 -0.67 -23.86
N ILE A 297 4.59 -1.63 -23.48
CA ILE A 297 5.53 -1.51 -22.37
C ILE A 297 6.65 -0.53 -22.74
N VAL A 298 7.19 0.17 -21.76
CA VAL A 298 8.37 1.02 -21.86
C VAL A 298 9.37 0.54 -20.81
N PHE A 299 10.18 -0.45 -21.14
CA PHE A 299 11.12 -1.00 -20.17
C PHE A 299 12.22 0.00 -19.83
N PRO A 300 12.59 0.16 -18.55
CA PRO A 300 13.87 0.72 -18.18
C PRO A 300 14.98 -0.27 -18.52
N LYS A 301 16.18 0.25 -18.78
CA LYS A 301 17.33 -0.54 -19.24
C LYS A 301 17.58 -1.79 -18.41
N ASN A 302 17.51 -1.68 -17.08
CA ASN A 302 17.97 -2.74 -16.18
C ASN A 302 17.03 -3.96 -16.09
N ILE A 303 15.79 -3.86 -16.57
CA ILE A 303 14.81 -4.96 -16.53
C ILE A 303 14.24 -5.29 -17.92
N SER A 304 14.73 -4.63 -18.96
CA SER A 304 14.36 -4.97 -20.34
C SER A 304 14.89 -6.37 -20.70
N PRO A 305 14.13 -7.19 -21.46
CA PRO A 305 14.61 -8.50 -21.90
C PRO A 305 15.77 -8.43 -22.90
N TYR A 306 15.95 -7.28 -23.57
CA TYR A 306 17.05 -7.00 -24.50
C TYR A 306 17.39 -5.50 -24.43
N ASP A 307 18.63 -5.14 -24.70
CA ASP A 307 19.04 -3.73 -24.82
C ASP A 307 18.54 -3.12 -26.14
N VAL A 308 18.65 -3.90 -27.23
CA VAL A 308 18.46 -3.41 -28.61
C VAL A 308 17.59 -4.35 -29.42
N LEU A 309 16.63 -3.80 -30.15
CA LEU A 309 15.85 -4.50 -31.17
C LEU A 309 16.28 -4.03 -32.57
N ILE A 310 16.87 -4.92 -33.35
CA ILE A 310 17.14 -4.70 -34.77
C ILE A 310 15.92 -5.13 -35.57
N VAL A 311 15.40 -4.21 -36.40
CA VAL A 311 14.31 -4.47 -37.35
C VAL A 311 14.86 -4.41 -38.77
N GLY A 312 14.99 -5.58 -39.39
CA GLY A 312 15.32 -5.71 -40.82
C GLY A 312 14.07 -5.54 -41.68
N LEU A 313 14.07 -4.62 -42.63
CA LEU A 313 12.97 -4.39 -43.57
C LEU A 313 13.30 -4.94 -44.97
N ASN A 314 12.40 -5.73 -45.54
CA ASN A 314 12.60 -6.41 -46.82
C ASN A 314 13.90 -7.26 -46.79
N THR A 315 13.94 -8.21 -45.85
CA THR A 315 15.06 -9.13 -45.61
C THR A 315 15.26 -10.15 -46.73
N ASP A 316 14.32 -10.23 -47.68
CA ASP A 316 14.44 -10.96 -48.95
C ASP A 316 15.66 -10.51 -49.80
N ARG A 317 16.23 -9.34 -49.48
CA ARG A 317 17.48 -8.87 -50.06
C ARG A 317 18.68 -9.28 -49.21
N ASP A 318 19.61 -10.01 -49.82
CA ASP A 318 20.88 -10.42 -49.23
C ASP A 318 21.64 -9.28 -48.54
N THR A 319 21.56 -8.05 -49.09
CA THR A 319 22.25 -6.88 -48.53
C THR A 319 21.70 -6.47 -47.17
N VAL A 320 20.37 -6.46 -46.99
CA VAL A 320 19.75 -6.08 -45.72
C VAL A 320 19.99 -7.17 -44.69
N SER A 321 19.75 -8.43 -45.04
CA SER A 321 19.95 -9.56 -44.13
C SER A 321 21.40 -9.61 -43.66
N LYS A 322 22.38 -9.48 -44.58
CA LYS A 322 23.80 -9.50 -44.22
C LYS A 322 24.18 -8.33 -43.32
N SER A 323 23.80 -7.10 -43.67
CA SER A 323 24.13 -5.94 -42.83
C SER A 323 23.47 -5.98 -41.45
N ALA A 324 22.25 -6.51 -41.34
CA ALA A 324 21.58 -6.68 -40.06
C ALA A 324 22.27 -7.77 -39.21
N SER A 325 22.67 -8.90 -39.81
CA SER A 325 23.44 -9.95 -39.13
C SER A 325 24.82 -9.47 -38.69
N ASP A 326 25.55 -8.76 -39.55
CA ASP A 326 26.87 -8.18 -39.21
C ASP A 326 26.74 -7.18 -38.04
N LEU A 327 25.67 -6.37 -38.03
CA LEU A 327 25.38 -5.44 -36.94
C LEU A 327 24.99 -6.17 -35.65
N TYR A 328 24.17 -7.22 -35.74
CA TYR A 328 23.81 -8.07 -34.62
C TYR A 328 25.06 -8.67 -33.95
N GLU A 329 25.97 -9.25 -34.75
CA GLU A 329 27.23 -9.80 -34.25
C GLU A 329 28.11 -8.71 -33.64
N ASN A 330 28.22 -7.54 -34.29
CA ASN A 330 29.01 -6.43 -33.77
C ASN A 330 28.50 -5.97 -32.40
N LEU A 331 27.20 -5.72 -32.25
CA LEU A 331 26.60 -5.28 -30.99
C LEU A 331 26.71 -6.36 -29.91
N SER A 332 26.44 -7.61 -30.26
CA SER A 332 26.59 -8.75 -29.33
C SER A 332 28.03 -8.88 -28.82
N ASN A 333 29.02 -8.74 -29.71
CA ASN A 333 30.45 -8.77 -29.35
C ASN A 333 30.89 -7.56 -28.49
N ASN A 334 30.12 -6.48 -28.48
CA ASN A 334 30.31 -5.33 -27.60
C ASN A 334 29.50 -5.43 -26.28
N GLY A 335 28.85 -6.58 -26.03
CA GLY A 335 28.20 -6.88 -24.75
C GLY A 335 26.74 -6.45 -24.65
N PHE A 336 26.09 -6.05 -25.75
CA PHE A 336 24.65 -5.77 -25.76
C PHE A 336 23.85 -7.05 -25.90
N GLU A 337 22.71 -7.12 -25.21
CA GLU A 337 21.68 -8.12 -25.47
C GLU A 337 20.81 -7.65 -26.64
N VAL A 338 20.89 -8.36 -27.77
CA VAL A 338 20.25 -7.92 -29.02
C VAL A 338 19.15 -8.90 -29.43
N LEU A 339 17.96 -8.39 -29.72
CA LEU A 339 16.92 -9.11 -30.43
C LEU A 339 16.96 -8.68 -31.90
N TYR A 340 16.97 -9.63 -32.82
CA TYR A 340 16.88 -9.36 -34.25
C TYR A 340 15.54 -9.89 -34.79
N ASP A 341 14.70 -8.98 -35.27
CA ASP A 341 13.46 -9.31 -35.98
C ASP A 341 13.76 -9.57 -37.47
N ASP A 342 14.10 -10.82 -37.76
CA ASP A 342 14.44 -11.35 -39.09
C ASP A 342 13.22 -11.91 -39.85
N ARG A 343 12.02 -11.86 -39.26
CA ARG A 343 10.79 -12.43 -39.81
C ARG A 343 10.45 -11.86 -41.18
N ASP A 344 9.82 -12.66 -42.04
CA ASP A 344 9.24 -12.20 -43.30
C ASP A 344 7.86 -11.57 -43.07
N GLU A 345 7.86 -10.37 -42.48
CA GLU A 345 6.66 -9.64 -42.09
C GLU A 345 6.71 -8.18 -42.55
N SER A 346 5.53 -7.57 -42.68
CA SER A 346 5.43 -6.17 -43.08
C SER A 346 6.07 -5.23 -42.04
N ALA A 347 6.61 -4.09 -42.50
CA ALA A 347 7.20 -3.09 -41.61
C ALA A 347 6.23 -2.62 -40.51
N GLY A 348 4.94 -2.48 -40.83
CA GLY A 348 3.91 -2.09 -39.88
C GLY A 348 3.74 -3.10 -38.74
N VAL A 349 3.71 -4.40 -39.06
CA VAL A 349 3.63 -5.48 -38.08
C VAL A 349 4.87 -5.48 -37.18
N LYS A 350 6.08 -5.44 -37.77
CA LYS A 350 7.32 -5.41 -37.00
C LYS A 350 7.42 -4.21 -36.08
N PHE A 351 7.00 -3.02 -36.53
CA PHE A 351 7.03 -1.83 -35.68
C PHE A 351 5.98 -1.85 -34.57
N ASN A 352 4.81 -2.43 -34.83
CA ASN A 352 3.80 -2.62 -33.80
C ASN A 352 4.28 -3.60 -32.72
N ASP A 353 4.85 -4.73 -33.12
CA ASP A 353 5.44 -5.70 -32.19
C ASP A 353 6.61 -5.10 -31.41
N ALA A 354 7.47 -4.32 -32.08
CA ALA A 354 8.56 -3.60 -31.44
C ALA A 354 8.07 -2.60 -30.37
N ASP A 355 6.98 -1.88 -30.66
CA ASP A 355 6.40 -0.95 -29.69
C ASP A 355 5.74 -1.72 -28.52
N LEU A 356 5.11 -2.87 -28.77
CA LEU A 356 4.53 -3.73 -27.73
C LEU A 356 5.58 -4.37 -26.81
N LEU A 357 6.68 -4.87 -27.38
CA LEU A 357 7.78 -5.50 -26.64
C LEU A 357 8.54 -4.54 -25.74
N GLY A 358 8.50 -3.23 -26.04
CA GLY A 358 9.02 -2.20 -25.14
C GLY A 358 10.54 -2.13 -25.02
N ILE A 359 11.29 -2.77 -25.92
CA ILE A 359 12.76 -2.79 -25.89
C ILE A 359 13.31 -1.34 -26.03
N PRO A 360 14.22 -0.89 -25.14
CA PRO A 360 14.63 0.50 -25.00
C PRO A 360 15.11 1.16 -26.29
N VAL A 361 15.90 0.46 -27.11
CA VAL A 361 16.48 0.99 -28.34
C VAL A 361 16.06 0.15 -29.54
N ARG A 362 15.55 0.81 -30.58
CA ARG A 362 15.23 0.19 -31.87
C ARG A 362 16.17 0.68 -32.94
N VAL A 363 16.71 -0.26 -33.73
CA VAL A 363 17.56 0.02 -34.89
C VAL A 363 16.87 -0.50 -36.15
N VAL A 364 16.64 0.36 -37.14
CA VAL A 364 16.00 -0.01 -38.40
C VAL A 364 17.04 -0.12 -39.51
N VAL A 365 17.16 -1.33 -40.05
CA VAL A 365 18.02 -1.65 -41.19
C VAL A 365 17.14 -1.79 -42.42
N SER A 366 17.35 -0.93 -43.41
CA SER A 366 16.61 -0.94 -44.67
C SER A 366 17.52 -0.61 -45.84
N ASN A 367 17.16 -1.06 -47.04
CA ASN A 367 17.93 -0.77 -48.25
C ASN A 367 18.15 0.75 -48.47
N ARG A 368 17.17 1.59 -48.12
CA ARG A 368 17.28 3.05 -48.22
C ARG A 368 18.38 3.60 -47.30
N ASN A 369 18.42 3.11 -46.06
CA ASN A 369 19.37 3.57 -45.05
C ASN A 369 20.79 3.09 -45.42
N LEU A 370 20.92 1.83 -45.86
CA LEU A 370 22.20 1.24 -46.29
C LEU A 370 22.81 1.93 -47.51
N GLN A 371 22.01 2.44 -48.45
CA GLN A 371 22.51 3.25 -49.58
C GLN A 371 23.20 4.54 -49.13
N GLN A 372 22.89 5.02 -47.92
CA GLN A 372 23.52 6.18 -47.29
C GLN A 372 24.61 5.79 -46.28
N GLY A 373 24.95 4.49 -46.19
CA GLY A 373 25.92 3.97 -45.22
C GLY A 373 25.47 4.07 -43.76
N SER A 374 24.15 4.14 -43.51
CA SER A 374 23.59 4.42 -42.18
C SER A 374 22.46 3.47 -41.79
N VAL A 375 22.09 3.53 -40.51
CA VAL A 375 20.91 2.92 -39.90
C VAL A 375 20.10 4.00 -39.18
N GLU A 376 18.82 3.76 -38.98
CA GLU A 376 17.99 4.64 -38.16
C GLU A 376 17.93 4.09 -36.74
N ILE A 377 18.29 4.89 -35.74
CA ILE A 377 18.30 4.51 -34.33
C ILE A 377 17.31 5.39 -33.58
N LYS A 378 16.51 4.81 -32.69
CA LYS A 378 15.61 5.55 -31.81
C LYS A 378 15.42 4.87 -30.46
N SER A 379 15.10 5.66 -29.42
CA SER A 379 14.55 5.11 -28.18
C SER A 379 13.08 4.70 -28.36
N ARG A 380 12.59 3.80 -27.50
CA ARG A 380 11.18 3.35 -27.47
C ARG A 380 10.19 4.50 -27.30
N THR A 381 10.58 5.55 -26.59
CA THR A 381 9.74 6.73 -26.30
C THR A 381 9.88 7.85 -27.32
N SER A 382 10.90 7.83 -28.18
CA SER A 382 11.10 8.88 -29.18
C SER A 382 10.14 8.75 -30.37
N GLU A 383 9.55 9.87 -30.77
CA GLU A 383 8.75 9.97 -32.00
C GLU A 383 9.62 9.84 -33.27
N LYS A 384 10.88 10.30 -33.21
CA LYS A 384 11.78 10.38 -34.37
C LYS A 384 13.05 9.59 -34.13
N GLY A 385 13.47 8.87 -35.16
CA GLY A 385 14.80 8.27 -35.23
C GLY A 385 15.84 9.25 -35.76
N ILE A 386 17.09 8.97 -35.44
CA ILE A 386 18.27 9.65 -35.97
C ILE A 386 18.98 8.71 -36.95
N MET A 387 19.48 9.28 -38.05
CA MET A 387 20.29 8.54 -39.01
C MET A 387 21.73 8.51 -38.53
N VAL A 388 22.27 7.31 -38.33
CA VAL A 388 23.59 7.10 -37.73
C VAL A 388 24.40 6.22 -38.67
N SER A 389 25.64 6.63 -38.95
CA SER A 389 26.57 5.82 -39.73
C SER A 389 26.80 4.47 -39.05
N ILE A 390 26.86 3.37 -39.81
CA ILE A 390 26.89 2.01 -39.25
C ILE A 390 28.07 1.81 -38.29
N ASP A 391 29.24 2.39 -38.62
CA ASP A 391 30.45 2.37 -37.78
C ASP A 391 30.29 3.06 -36.43
N LYS A 392 29.30 3.95 -36.28
CA LYS A 392 29.00 4.69 -35.05
C LYS A 392 27.79 4.16 -34.29
N ALA A 393 27.09 3.15 -34.81
CA ALA A 393 25.85 2.64 -34.23
C ALA A 393 26.05 2.17 -32.78
N CYS A 394 27.12 1.43 -32.51
CA CYS A 394 27.46 0.94 -31.17
C CYS A 394 27.61 2.08 -30.15
N THR A 395 28.30 3.17 -30.52
CA THR A 395 28.51 4.32 -29.64
C THR A 395 27.20 5.05 -29.35
N GLU A 396 26.38 5.26 -30.38
CA GLU A 396 25.10 5.94 -30.23
C GLU A 396 24.12 5.14 -29.37
N ILE A 397 24.05 3.82 -29.58
CA ILE A 397 23.21 2.91 -28.78
C ILE A 397 23.61 2.98 -27.30
N ASN A 398 24.91 2.93 -27.00
CA ASN A 398 25.37 3.05 -25.61
C ASN A 398 24.95 4.40 -25.00
N SER A 399 25.12 5.49 -25.75
CA SER A 399 24.73 6.83 -25.29
C SER A 399 23.23 6.93 -25.03
N LEU A 400 22.39 6.32 -25.89
CA LEU A 400 20.95 6.29 -25.68
C LEU A 400 20.57 5.45 -24.47
N LEU A 401 21.15 4.26 -24.30
CA LEU A 401 20.89 3.41 -23.14
C LEU A 401 21.33 4.06 -21.82
N GLU A 402 22.42 4.84 -21.80
CA GLU A 402 22.83 5.60 -20.61
C GLU A 402 21.88 6.76 -20.29
N SER A 403 21.18 7.29 -21.30
CA SER A 403 20.16 8.34 -21.10
C SER A 403 18.80 7.80 -20.66
N ILE A 404 18.54 6.50 -20.89
CA ILE A 404 17.32 5.80 -20.49
C ILE A 404 17.60 5.19 -19.11
N GLY A 405 17.43 6.02 -18.07
CA GLY A 405 17.58 5.63 -16.67
C GLY A 405 16.35 4.93 -16.14
#